data_AF-A0A9D7U7Z0-F1
#
_entry.id   AF-A0A9D7U7Z0-F1
#
_cell.length_a   1.000
_cell.length_b   1.000
_cell.length_c   1.000
_cell.angle_alpha   90.00
_cell.angle_beta   90.00
_cell.angle_gamma   90.00
#
_symmetry.space_group_name_H-M   'P 1'
#
loop_
_entity.id
_entity.type
_entity.pdbx_description
1 polymer ?
#
loop_
_entity_poly.entity_id
_entity_poly.type
_entity_poly.pdbx_seq_one_letter_code
_entity_poly.pdbx_strand_id
1 'polypeptide(L)'
;MSIKTQLQLYVVLLIYLFLLIFFYQIEKKYSKENIFSAVRIQLFFSFIDFVCLLWFALNPDLFKSVVWEIINVKFHQDFLIVLAYISNVIVFVSLILGTLIGSNFNLNIYKKIDTLFFKPIENANSLKFWVILYLIGIIVYLRTIYKMGGLLEIWLNIFLFDELSRGQNLFLAVYVNLLYFSGMGLFSLFLNKKKKIFAFFLVIFTGLVLISLGHRSQLVTFGIISLFVYHYRVKKIKSFFSPRIILLISILALGLTFFVSIRTNINNDEIAFYDDNSIAEKITKDFFLRLTNLERSIPTFGYFTENNVWMGKSYLGILNGFESSAKNLDKPPLDTGVYLKSIADGDFVNPPMSRNVVSNTSWPEGHLSGFMNFHIPGLIFFSFLSGLLLGIFFKLLVVSQYSYGAIFLFSIFSYMGAPNLSPFGVVRILTFIGIFLFFWLFSFFFNLISGIKLFPKIK
;
A
#
# COMPACT_ATOMS: atom_id res chain seq x y z
N MET A 1 4.21 17.58 26.66
CA MET A 1 3.45 16.41 27.11
C MET A 1 3.61 16.28 28.61
N SER A 2 2.52 16.13 29.37
CA SER A 2 2.61 15.96 30.82
C SER A 2 3.18 14.59 31.21
N ILE A 3 3.77 14.50 32.42
CA ILE A 3 4.26 13.23 32.99
C ILE A 3 3.14 12.18 33.06
N LYS A 4 1.92 12.63 33.42
CA LYS A 4 0.73 11.78 33.45
C LYS A 4 0.45 11.14 32.09
N THR A 5 0.53 11.93 31.01
CA THR A 5 0.33 11.44 29.65
C THR A 5 1.40 10.44 29.26
N GLN A 6 2.67 10.69 29.56
CA GLN A 6 3.75 9.73 29.29
C GLN A 6 3.52 8.38 29.98
N LEU A 7 3.14 8.40 31.27
CA LEU A 7 2.80 7.18 32.00
C LEU A 7 1.65 6.42 31.34
N GLN A 8 0.60 7.13 30.88
CA GLN A 8 -0.51 6.52 30.14
C GLN A 8 -0.02 5.90 28.81
N LEU A 9 0.85 6.58 28.06
CA LEU A 9 1.41 6.03 26.82
C LEU A 9 2.22 4.75 27.08
N TYR A 10 3.03 4.71 28.15
CA TYR A 10 3.77 3.49 28.50
C TYR A 10 2.86 2.32 28.84
N VAL A 11 1.76 2.55 29.55
CA VAL A 11 0.76 1.51 29.82
C VAL A 11 0.17 0.98 28.52
N VAL A 12 -0.24 1.86 27.59
CA VAL A 12 -0.79 1.44 26.29
C VAL A 12 0.25 0.67 25.46
N LEU A 13 1.51 1.10 25.47
CA LEU A 13 2.61 0.42 24.78
C LEU A 13 2.91 -0.96 25.37
N LEU A 14 2.86 -1.12 26.69
CA LEU A 14 3.02 -2.44 27.34
C LEU A 14 1.91 -3.40 26.93
N ILE A 15 0.65 -2.91 26.87
CA ILE A 15 -0.48 -3.70 26.36
C ILE A 15 -0.24 -4.09 24.90
N TYR A 16 0.20 -3.15 24.06
CA TYR A 16 0.49 -3.41 22.65
C TYR A 16 1.59 -4.47 22.50
N LEU A 17 2.70 -4.33 23.22
CA LEU A 17 3.80 -5.30 23.21
C LEU A 17 3.35 -6.68 23.66
N PHE A 18 2.56 -6.76 24.74
CA PHE A 18 1.99 -8.01 25.22
C PHE A 18 1.14 -8.69 24.14
N LEU A 19 0.27 -7.94 23.46
CA LEU A 19 -0.57 -8.47 22.38
C LEU A 19 0.25 -8.90 21.16
N LEU A 20 1.30 -8.17 20.78
CA LEU A 20 2.22 -8.55 19.71
C LEU A 20 2.90 -9.89 20.02
N ILE A 21 3.42 -10.05 21.23
CA ILE A 21 4.07 -11.30 21.67
C ILE A 21 3.04 -12.44 21.70
N PHE A 22 1.86 -12.20 22.27
CA PHE A 22 0.78 -13.18 22.37
C PHE A 22 0.36 -13.70 20.99
N PHE A 23 0.04 -12.82 20.04
CA PHE A 23 -0.36 -13.22 18.69
C PHE A 23 0.80 -13.84 17.90
N TYR A 24 2.04 -13.39 18.11
CA TYR A 24 3.21 -14.04 17.53
C TYR A 24 3.37 -15.49 18.01
N GLN A 25 3.16 -15.76 19.30
CA GLN A 25 3.22 -17.12 19.84
C GLN A 25 2.10 -18.01 19.29
N ILE A 26 0.87 -17.49 19.19
CA ILE A 26 -0.24 -18.17 18.53
C ILE A 26 0.16 -18.55 17.11
N GLU A 27 0.62 -17.59 16.32
CA GLU A 27 0.96 -17.82 14.92
C GLU A 27 2.13 -18.78 14.74
N LYS A 28 3.12 -18.74 15.63
CA LYS A 28 4.24 -19.70 15.64
C LYS A 28 3.75 -21.14 15.84
N LYS A 29 2.69 -21.35 16.62
CA LYS A 29 2.09 -22.68 16.85
C LYS A 29 1.34 -23.17 15.60
N TYR A 30 0.61 -22.30 14.91
CA TYR A 30 -0.26 -22.67 13.78
C TYR A 30 0.44 -22.69 12.40
N SER A 31 1.46 -21.85 12.18
CA SER A 31 2.07 -21.64 10.86
C SER A 31 3.59 -21.81 10.89
N LYS A 32 4.07 -22.99 11.31
CA LYS A 32 5.51 -23.23 11.56
C LYS A 32 6.43 -22.92 10.37
N GLU A 33 5.96 -23.06 9.13
CA GLU A 33 6.82 -22.97 7.94
C GLU A 33 6.62 -21.74 7.04
N ASN A 34 5.48 -21.05 7.09
CA ASN A 34 5.17 -19.99 6.12
C ASN A 34 5.44 -18.61 6.72
N ILE A 35 6.56 -17.99 6.34
CA ILE A 35 6.97 -16.68 6.87
C ILE A 35 6.09 -15.56 6.32
N PHE A 36 5.54 -15.75 5.12
CA PHE A 36 4.61 -14.84 4.48
C PHE A 36 3.14 -15.19 4.79
N SER A 37 2.84 -15.74 5.96
CA SER A 37 1.44 -15.87 6.38
C SER A 37 0.80 -14.50 6.57
N ALA A 38 -0.50 -14.40 6.32
CA ALA A 38 -1.23 -13.14 6.47
C ALA A 38 -1.06 -12.54 7.87
N VAL A 39 -1.11 -13.37 8.92
CA VAL A 39 -0.93 -12.94 10.31
C VAL A 39 0.50 -12.43 10.54
N ARG A 40 1.54 -13.09 10.02
CA ARG A 40 2.93 -12.63 10.16
C ARG A 40 3.17 -11.31 9.45
N ILE A 41 2.58 -11.11 8.28
CA ILE A 41 2.65 -9.83 7.58
C ILE A 41 2.00 -8.73 8.43
N GLN A 42 0.81 -9.00 8.99
CA GLN A 42 0.14 -8.03 9.86
C GLN A 42 0.95 -7.74 11.12
N LEU A 43 1.53 -8.76 11.76
CA LEU A 43 2.42 -8.59 12.92
C LEU A 43 3.66 -7.78 12.58
N PHE A 44 4.25 -7.97 11.39
CA PHE A 44 5.41 -7.21 10.94
C PHE A 44 5.10 -5.71 10.82
N PHE A 45 4.01 -5.33 10.14
CA PHE A 45 3.62 -3.92 10.03
C PHE A 45 3.23 -3.33 11.38
N SER A 46 2.51 -4.08 12.21
CA SER A 46 2.14 -3.64 13.56
C SER A 46 3.35 -3.49 14.49
N PHE A 47 4.41 -4.26 14.28
CA PHE A 47 5.67 -4.11 14.99
C PHE A 47 6.40 -2.82 14.58
N ILE A 48 6.38 -2.46 13.29
CA ILE A 48 6.94 -1.18 12.83
C ILE A 48 6.20 -0.02 13.48
N ASP A 49 4.87 -0.06 13.49
CA ASP A 49 4.04 0.96 14.15
C ASP A 49 4.37 1.06 15.64
N PHE A 50 4.47 -0.09 16.34
CA PHE A 50 4.87 -0.15 17.74
C PHE A 50 6.22 0.52 18.01
N VAL A 51 7.25 0.24 17.19
CA VAL A 51 8.58 0.85 17.35
C VAL A 51 8.51 2.37 17.20
N CYS A 52 7.72 2.87 16.26
CA CYS A 52 7.54 4.32 16.06
C CYS A 52 6.81 4.97 17.25
N LEU A 53 5.76 4.31 17.75
CA LEU A 53 5.01 4.78 18.92
C LEU A 53 5.88 4.79 20.20
N LEU A 54 6.73 3.76 20.37
CA LEU A 54 7.69 3.70 21.46
C LEU A 54 8.71 4.83 21.35
N TRP A 55 9.24 5.09 20.15
CA TRP A 55 10.18 6.18 19.92
C TRP A 55 9.62 7.54 20.34
N PHE A 56 8.38 7.87 19.95
CA PHE A 56 7.73 9.12 20.33
C PHE A 56 7.39 9.19 21.83
N ALA A 57 7.06 8.06 22.46
CA ALA A 57 6.82 8.03 23.91
C ALA A 57 8.10 8.29 24.72
N LEU A 58 9.25 7.79 24.24
CA LEU A 58 10.56 8.00 24.86
C LEU A 58 11.14 9.40 24.58
N ASN A 59 10.72 10.06 23.49
CA ASN A 59 11.25 11.35 23.06
C ASN A 59 10.13 12.39 22.84
N PRO A 60 9.56 12.96 23.92
CA PRO A 60 8.46 13.93 23.84
C PRO A 60 8.80 15.21 23.09
N ASP A 61 10.07 15.66 23.16
CA ASP A 61 10.54 16.86 22.46
C ASP A 61 10.55 16.64 20.94
N LEU A 62 10.97 15.45 20.50
CA LEU A 62 10.87 15.06 19.10
C LEU A 62 9.41 15.01 18.65
N PHE A 63 8.51 14.44 19.46
CA PHE A 63 7.09 14.44 19.16
C PHE A 63 6.55 15.86 18.92
N LYS A 64 6.94 16.83 19.76
CA LYS A 64 6.58 18.25 19.57
C LYS A 64 7.12 18.79 18.24
N SER A 65 8.41 18.62 17.96
CA SER A 65 9.03 19.15 16.74
C SER A 65 8.57 18.46 15.44
N VAL A 66 7.94 17.29 15.53
CA VAL A 66 7.56 16.48 14.35
C VAL A 66 6.06 16.50 14.11
N VAL A 67 5.27 16.31 15.17
CA VAL A 67 3.81 16.16 15.06
C VAL A 67 3.10 17.49 15.30
N TRP A 68 3.48 18.25 16.34
CA TRP A 68 2.79 19.50 16.67
C TRP A 68 3.05 20.63 15.68
N GLU A 69 4.19 20.65 15.00
CA GLU A 69 4.50 21.67 13.99
C GLU A 69 3.61 21.58 12.74
N ILE A 70 3.03 20.41 12.45
CA ILE A 70 2.33 20.13 11.19
C ILE A 70 0.79 20.13 11.37
N ILE A 71 0.30 20.11 12.61
CA ILE A 71 -1.13 20.13 12.94
C ILE A 71 -1.51 21.42 13.65
N ASN A 72 -2.74 21.89 13.42
CA ASN A 72 -3.27 23.09 14.05
C ASN A 72 -3.21 23.02 15.59
N VAL A 73 -2.84 24.14 16.22
CA VAL A 73 -2.66 24.29 17.67
C VAL A 73 -3.90 23.87 18.46
N LYS A 74 -5.11 24.00 17.90
CA LYS A 74 -6.35 23.58 18.56
C LYS A 74 -6.37 22.09 18.95
N PHE A 75 -5.60 21.26 18.26
CA PHE A 75 -5.49 19.82 18.53
C PHE A 75 -4.34 19.45 19.47
N HIS A 76 -3.61 20.42 20.03
CA HIS A 76 -2.47 20.18 20.93
C HIS A 76 -2.96 19.81 22.34
N GLN A 77 -3.68 18.70 22.44
CA GLN A 77 -4.30 18.23 23.67
C GLN A 77 -3.75 16.84 24.05
N ASP A 78 -3.24 16.73 25.28
CA ASP A 78 -2.56 15.52 25.77
C ASP A 78 -3.44 14.26 25.69
N PHE A 79 -4.76 14.37 25.91
CA PHE A 79 -5.67 13.21 25.86
C PHE A 79 -5.84 12.66 24.43
N LEU A 80 -5.76 13.51 23.40
CA LEU A 80 -5.89 13.09 22.00
C LEU A 80 -4.72 12.19 21.58
N ILE A 81 -3.54 12.43 22.16
CA ILE A 81 -2.36 11.58 21.94
C ILE A 81 -2.61 10.18 22.51
N VAL A 82 -3.10 10.10 23.75
CA VAL A 82 -3.45 8.82 24.39
C VAL A 82 -4.51 8.08 23.60
N LEU A 83 -5.55 8.79 23.13
CA LEU A 83 -6.60 8.22 22.30
C LEU A 83 -6.05 7.69 20.97
N ALA A 84 -5.10 8.39 20.34
CA ALA A 84 -4.43 7.94 19.13
C ALA A 84 -3.65 6.63 19.36
N TYR A 85 -2.94 6.50 20.48
CA TYR A 85 -2.24 5.26 20.83
C TYR A 85 -3.22 4.10 21.08
N ILE A 86 -4.29 4.33 21.84
CA ILE A 86 -5.34 3.33 22.10
C ILE A 86 -5.98 2.89 20.77
N SER A 87 -6.26 3.82 19.86
CA SER A 87 -6.85 3.50 18.56
C SER A 87 -5.97 2.57 17.72
N ASN A 88 -4.64 2.72 17.78
CA ASN A 88 -3.70 1.84 17.09
C ASN A 88 -3.78 0.39 17.62
N VAL A 89 -3.92 0.23 18.94
CA VAL A 89 -4.13 -1.08 19.56
C VAL A 89 -5.46 -1.70 19.11
N ILE A 90 -6.54 -0.90 19.07
CA ILE A 90 -7.85 -1.36 18.60
C ILE A 90 -7.79 -1.82 17.14
N VAL A 91 -7.16 -1.01 16.28
CA VAL A 91 -6.95 -1.34 14.85
C VAL A 91 -6.16 -2.64 14.71
N PHE A 92 -5.04 -2.77 15.44
CA PHE A 92 -4.20 -3.96 15.43
C PHE A 92 -4.98 -5.23 15.80
N VAL A 93 -5.68 -5.22 16.94
CA VAL A 93 -6.46 -6.38 17.39
C VAL A 93 -7.53 -6.73 16.38
N SER A 94 -8.28 -5.72 15.89
CA SER A 94 -9.35 -5.93 14.90
C SER A 94 -8.82 -6.55 13.61
N LEU A 95 -7.68 -6.07 13.11
CA LEU A 95 -7.01 -6.60 11.92
C LEU A 95 -6.57 -8.05 12.10
N ILE A 96 -5.95 -8.38 13.23
CA ILE A 96 -5.50 -9.75 13.50
C ILE A 96 -6.69 -10.70 13.61
N LEU A 97 -7.74 -10.33 14.34
CA LEU A 97 -8.96 -11.14 14.46
C LEU A 97 -9.62 -11.38 13.11
N GLY A 98 -9.78 -10.33 12.30
CA GLY A 98 -10.30 -10.44 10.94
C GLY A 98 -9.44 -11.39 10.10
N THR A 99 -8.12 -11.25 10.16
CA THR A 99 -7.18 -12.09 9.41
C THR A 99 -7.27 -13.57 9.81
N LEU A 100 -7.32 -13.86 11.11
CA LEU A 100 -7.47 -15.22 11.63
C LEU A 100 -8.77 -15.87 11.14
N ILE A 101 -9.89 -15.14 11.19
CA ILE A 101 -11.19 -15.64 10.71
C ILE A 101 -11.17 -15.85 9.19
N GLY A 102 -10.68 -14.86 8.42
CA GLY A 102 -10.60 -14.94 6.97
C GLY A 102 -9.73 -16.11 6.48
N SER A 103 -8.62 -16.38 7.17
CA SER A 103 -7.73 -17.51 6.84
C SER A 103 -8.34 -18.89 7.09
N ASN A 104 -9.36 -18.97 7.95
CA ASN A 104 -10.05 -20.20 8.35
C ASN A 104 -11.42 -20.38 7.70
N PHE A 105 -11.81 -19.50 6.77
CA PHE A 105 -13.11 -19.55 6.11
C PHE A 105 -13.31 -20.83 5.25
N ASN A 106 -14.56 -21.26 5.05
CA ASN A 106 -14.94 -22.58 4.51
C ASN A 106 -14.42 -22.85 3.08
N LEU A 107 -13.88 -24.06 2.86
CA LEU A 107 -13.08 -24.50 1.70
C LEU A 107 -13.84 -24.64 0.36
N ASN A 108 -15.16 -24.86 0.38
CA ASN A 108 -15.88 -25.28 -0.84
C ASN A 108 -16.00 -24.17 -1.90
N ILE A 109 -16.16 -22.91 -1.48
CA ILE A 109 -16.23 -21.76 -2.40
C ILE A 109 -14.85 -21.51 -3.03
N TYR A 110 -13.78 -21.65 -2.25
CA TYR A 110 -12.40 -21.42 -2.71
C TYR A 110 -11.95 -22.39 -3.80
N LYS A 111 -12.33 -23.67 -3.70
CA LYS A 111 -12.03 -24.65 -4.76
C LYS A 111 -12.67 -24.26 -6.09
N LYS A 112 -13.92 -23.75 -6.06
CA LYS A 112 -14.59 -23.24 -7.28
C LYS A 112 -13.84 -22.03 -7.84
N ILE A 113 -13.48 -21.07 -6.99
CA ILE A 113 -12.71 -19.89 -7.41
C ILE A 113 -11.38 -20.29 -8.04
N ASP A 114 -10.65 -21.23 -7.45
CA ASP A 114 -9.40 -21.75 -8.02
C ASP A 114 -9.60 -22.34 -9.41
N THR A 115 -10.58 -23.24 -9.56
CA THR A 115 -10.86 -23.86 -10.86
C THR A 115 -11.27 -22.86 -11.93
N LEU A 116 -12.06 -21.84 -11.57
CA LEU A 116 -12.58 -20.88 -12.52
C LEU A 116 -11.55 -19.82 -12.88
N PHE A 117 -10.85 -19.25 -11.88
CA PHE A 117 -10.04 -18.04 -12.07
C PHE A 117 -8.53 -18.29 -12.13
N PHE A 118 -7.99 -19.22 -11.35
CA PHE A 118 -6.54 -19.38 -11.26
C PHE A 118 -5.98 -20.43 -12.23
N LYS A 119 -6.69 -21.54 -12.44
CA LYS A 119 -6.24 -22.59 -13.38
C LYS A 119 -6.03 -22.09 -14.82
N PRO A 120 -6.86 -21.22 -15.40
CA PRO A 120 -6.59 -20.69 -16.75
C PRO A 120 -5.26 -19.94 -16.84
N ILE A 121 -4.92 -19.16 -15.81
CA ILE A 121 -3.65 -18.43 -15.74
C ILE A 121 -2.48 -19.42 -15.62
N GLU A 122 -2.60 -20.43 -14.76
CA GLU A 122 -1.55 -21.45 -14.59
C GLU A 122 -1.36 -22.28 -15.87
N ASN A 123 -2.43 -22.62 -16.57
CA ASN A 123 -2.37 -23.36 -17.84
C ASN A 123 -1.73 -22.54 -18.97
N ALA A 124 -1.93 -21.21 -18.97
CA ALA A 124 -1.35 -20.30 -19.94
C ALA A 124 0.16 -20.03 -19.68
N ASN A 125 0.73 -20.57 -18.60
CA ASN A 125 2.10 -20.31 -18.11
C ASN A 125 3.19 -20.78 -19.09
N SER A 126 3.33 -20.04 -20.17
CA SER A 126 4.33 -20.21 -21.22
C SER A 126 5.16 -18.94 -21.32
N LEU A 127 6.40 -19.06 -21.79
CA LEU A 127 7.25 -17.88 -22.03
C LEU A 127 6.57 -16.90 -22.99
N LYS A 128 5.88 -17.40 -24.02
CA LYS A 128 5.17 -16.59 -25.02
C LYS A 128 4.08 -15.73 -24.38
N PHE A 129 3.23 -16.33 -23.54
CA PHE A 129 2.15 -15.63 -22.84
C PHE A 129 2.68 -14.43 -22.03
N TRP A 130 3.70 -14.67 -21.20
CA TRP A 130 4.24 -13.63 -20.34
C TRP A 130 4.99 -12.55 -21.12
N VAL A 131 5.72 -12.90 -22.18
CA VAL A 131 6.38 -11.91 -23.05
C VAL A 131 5.34 -11.02 -23.75
N ILE A 132 4.24 -11.58 -24.25
CA ILE A 132 3.19 -10.79 -24.90
C ILE A 132 2.57 -9.78 -23.92
N LEU A 133 2.18 -10.23 -22.72
CA LEU A 133 1.64 -9.32 -21.70
C LEU A 133 2.65 -8.24 -21.29
N TYR A 134 3.92 -8.60 -21.17
CA TYR A 134 4.98 -7.66 -20.83
C TYR A 134 5.15 -6.60 -21.92
N LEU A 135 5.17 -7.00 -23.18
CA LEU A 135 5.25 -6.08 -24.33
C LEU A 135 4.03 -5.16 -24.41
N ILE A 136 2.82 -5.66 -24.15
CA ILE A 136 1.62 -4.82 -24.07
C ILE A 136 1.81 -3.76 -22.96
N GLY A 137 2.33 -4.15 -21.79
CA GLY A 137 2.66 -3.21 -20.71
C GLY A 137 3.63 -2.11 -21.15
N ILE A 138 4.71 -2.48 -21.83
CA ILE A 138 5.68 -1.51 -22.37
C ILE A 138 5.06 -0.60 -23.43
N ILE A 139 4.21 -1.11 -24.31
CA ILE A 139 3.51 -0.30 -25.32
C ILE A 139 2.58 0.74 -24.66
N VAL A 140 1.81 0.33 -23.63
CA VAL A 140 0.94 1.26 -22.88
C VAL A 140 1.78 2.32 -22.17
N TYR A 141 2.91 1.94 -21.59
CA TYR A 141 3.88 2.86 -20.97
C TYR A 141 4.42 3.89 -21.98
N LEU A 142 4.90 3.44 -23.14
CA LEU A 142 5.42 4.32 -24.19
C LEU A 142 4.35 5.30 -24.71
N ARG A 143 3.12 4.81 -24.92
CA ARG A 143 1.98 5.67 -25.28
C ARG A 143 1.72 6.73 -24.21
N THR A 144 1.80 6.35 -22.94
CA THR A 144 1.54 7.25 -21.82
C THR A 144 2.59 8.36 -21.76
N ILE A 145 3.87 8.00 -21.88
CA ILE A 145 4.97 8.97 -21.96
C ILE A 145 4.82 9.91 -23.16
N TYR A 146 4.51 9.36 -24.34
CA TYR A 146 4.32 10.17 -25.53
C TYR A 146 3.20 11.22 -25.35
N LYS A 147 2.10 10.84 -24.68
CA LYS A 147 1.01 11.76 -24.36
C LYS A 147 1.37 12.81 -23.31
N MET A 148 2.36 12.54 -22.46
CA MET A 148 2.89 13.48 -21.47
C MET A 148 4.02 14.37 -22.01
N GLY A 149 4.35 14.29 -23.32
CA GLY A 149 5.41 15.10 -23.93
C GLY A 149 6.81 14.47 -23.92
N GLY A 150 6.94 13.23 -23.42
CA GLY A 150 8.22 12.51 -23.35
C GLY A 150 8.81 12.45 -21.93
N LEU A 151 9.83 11.59 -21.74
CA LEU A 151 10.47 11.43 -20.43
C LEU A 151 11.19 12.69 -19.96
N LEU A 152 11.81 13.41 -20.88
CA LEU A 152 12.55 14.62 -20.57
C LEU A 152 11.61 15.71 -20.02
N GLU A 153 10.42 15.88 -20.63
CA GLU A 153 9.40 16.82 -20.14
C GLU A 153 8.93 16.47 -18.73
N ILE A 154 8.69 15.18 -18.47
CA ILE A 154 8.27 14.68 -17.16
C ILE A 154 9.35 14.93 -16.10
N TRP A 155 10.62 14.73 -16.43
CA TRP A 155 11.72 14.90 -15.48
C TRP A 155 12.01 16.37 -15.19
N LEU A 156 11.96 17.24 -16.20
CA LEU A 156 12.12 18.69 -16.01
C LEU A 156 10.95 19.27 -15.20
N ASN A 157 9.76 18.70 -15.32
CA ASN A 157 8.54 19.18 -14.66
C ASN A 157 7.99 18.16 -13.66
N ILE A 158 8.85 17.42 -12.94
CA ILE A 158 8.42 16.36 -12.02
C ILE A 158 7.50 16.89 -10.90
N PHE A 159 7.59 18.18 -10.59
CA PHE A 159 6.72 18.88 -9.65
C PHE A 159 5.29 19.09 -10.18
N LEU A 160 5.11 19.17 -11.51
CA LEU A 160 3.81 19.24 -12.20
C LEU A 160 3.30 17.87 -12.66
N PHE A 161 3.87 16.77 -12.14
CA PHE A 161 3.50 15.42 -12.58
C PHE A 161 1.99 15.17 -12.49
N ASP A 162 1.34 15.64 -11.43
CA ASP A 162 -0.12 15.49 -11.24
C ASP A 162 -0.91 16.24 -12.32
N GLU A 163 -0.34 17.30 -12.91
CA GLU A 163 -0.92 18.02 -14.03
C GLU A 163 -0.70 17.30 -15.36
N LEU A 164 0.55 16.86 -15.60
CA LEU A 164 0.94 16.10 -16.80
C LEU A 164 0.20 14.76 -16.90
N SER A 165 -0.12 14.15 -15.76
CA SER A 165 -0.84 12.87 -15.67
C SER A 165 -2.36 12.98 -15.68
N ARG A 166 -2.94 14.19 -15.73
CA ARG A 166 -4.39 14.39 -15.74
C ARG A 166 -5.05 13.60 -16.88
N GLY A 167 -6.03 12.77 -16.52
CA GLY A 167 -6.76 11.94 -17.48
C GLY A 167 -6.01 10.69 -17.98
N GLN A 168 -4.76 10.45 -17.54
CA GLN A 168 -3.99 9.24 -17.89
C GLN A 168 -4.03 8.17 -16.79
N ASN A 169 -4.71 8.41 -15.67
CA ASN A 169 -4.74 7.52 -14.49
C ASN A 169 -5.10 6.05 -14.81
N LEU A 170 -6.02 5.82 -15.75
CA LEU A 170 -6.36 4.46 -16.17
C LEU A 170 -5.20 3.78 -16.91
N PHE A 171 -4.56 4.47 -17.86
CA PHE A 171 -3.41 3.94 -18.59
C PHE A 171 -2.24 3.70 -17.65
N LEU A 172 -2.01 4.62 -16.70
CA LEU A 172 -1.04 4.47 -15.62
C LEU A 172 -1.29 3.19 -14.83
N ALA A 173 -2.53 2.99 -14.35
CA ALA A 173 -2.89 1.77 -13.62
C ALA A 173 -2.69 0.51 -14.48
N VAL A 174 -3.07 0.53 -15.75
CA VAL A 174 -2.98 -0.63 -16.65
C VAL A 174 -1.52 -1.04 -16.90
N TYR A 175 -0.62 -0.13 -17.29
CA TYR A 175 0.76 -0.52 -17.58
C TYR A 175 1.48 -1.01 -16.33
N VAL A 176 1.28 -0.35 -15.19
CA VAL A 176 1.92 -0.72 -13.91
C VAL A 176 1.55 -2.16 -13.54
N ASN A 177 0.26 -2.48 -13.58
CA ASN A 177 -0.19 -3.82 -13.22
C ASN A 177 0.18 -4.88 -14.27
N LEU A 178 0.19 -4.52 -15.56
CA LEU A 178 0.72 -5.40 -16.62
C LEU A 178 2.17 -5.77 -16.33
N LEU A 179 3.02 -4.79 -16.02
CA LEU A 179 4.43 -5.01 -15.72
C LEU A 179 4.62 -5.80 -14.43
N TYR A 180 3.82 -5.53 -13.39
CA TYR A 180 3.86 -6.34 -12.16
C TYR A 180 3.55 -7.80 -12.45
N PHE A 181 2.42 -8.08 -13.10
CA PHE A 181 1.94 -9.44 -13.30
C PHE A 181 2.82 -10.22 -14.27
N SER A 182 3.14 -9.61 -15.43
CA SER A 182 3.98 -10.25 -16.44
C SER A 182 5.46 -10.33 -16.04
N GLY A 183 5.99 -9.29 -15.38
CA GLY A 183 7.34 -9.28 -14.82
C GLY A 183 7.53 -10.39 -13.78
N MET A 184 6.54 -10.59 -12.91
CA MET A 184 6.52 -11.72 -11.97
C MET A 184 6.55 -13.09 -12.68
N GLY A 185 5.71 -13.29 -13.69
CA GLY A 185 5.67 -14.54 -14.44
C GLY A 185 6.99 -14.85 -15.16
N LEU A 186 7.54 -13.86 -15.86
CA LEU A 186 8.86 -13.97 -16.50
C LEU A 186 9.98 -14.22 -15.48
N PHE A 187 9.98 -13.50 -14.37
CA PHE A 187 10.97 -13.66 -13.30
C PHE A 187 10.99 -15.09 -12.76
N SER A 188 9.81 -15.64 -12.45
CA SER A 188 9.68 -17.04 -12.00
C SER A 188 10.17 -18.03 -13.04
N LEU A 189 9.77 -17.87 -14.32
CA LEU A 189 10.20 -18.76 -15.40
C LEU A 189 11.71 -18.72 -15.63
N PHE A 190 12.33 -17.55 -15.60
CA PHE A 190 13.77 -17.42 -15.77
C PHE A 190 14.53 -18.07 -14.61
N LEU A 191 14.09 -17.86 -13.37
CA LEU A 191 14.73 -18.50 -12.22
C LEU A 191 14.57 -20.02 -12.23
N ASN A 192 13.38 -20.54 -12.56
CA ASN A 192 13.14 -21.99 -12.67
C ASN A 192 13.97 -22.64 -13.78
N LYS A 193 14.22 -21.91 -14.89
CA LYS A 193 15.13 -22.34 -15.95
C LYS A 193 16.61 -22.05 -15.66
N LYS A 194 16.95 -21.68 -14.42
CA LYS A 194 18.32 -21.30 -13.97
C LYS A 194 18.95 -20.14 -14.74
N LYS A 195 18.15 -19.34 -15.47
CA LYS A 195 18.56 -18.16 -16.25
C LYS A 195 18.63 -16.90 -15.37
N LYS A 196 19.47 -16.93 -14.32
CA LYS A 196 19.54 -15.86 -13.30
C LYS A 196 19.90 -14.48 -13.88
N ILE A 197 20.76 -14.43 -14.90
CA ILE A 197 21.16 -13.18 -15.57
C ILE A 197 19.95 -12.50 -16.23
N PHE A 198 19.10 -13.25 -16.92
CA PHE A 198 17.87 -12.72 -17.52
C PHE A 198 16.87 -12.23 -16.46
N ALA A 199 16.74 -12.97 -15.35
CA ALA A 199 15.91 -12.53 -14.22
C ALA A 199 16.42 -11.20 -13.61
N PHE A 200 17.74 -11.05 -13.48
CA PHE A 200 18.37 -9.82 -13.01
C PHE A 200 18.11 -8.62 -13.94
N PHE A 201 18.36 -8.79 -15.25
CA PHE A 201 18.09 -7.74 -16.23
C PHE A 201 16.60 -7.37 -16.29
N LEU A 202 15.69 -8.36 -16.19
CA LEU A 202 14.26 -8.11 -16.13
C LEU A 202 13.89 -7.24 -14.93
N VAL A 203 14.42 -7.53 -13.74
CA VAL A 203 14.14 -6.75 -12.53
C VAL A 203 14.67 -5.32 -12.67
N ILE A 204 15.89 -5.14 -13.18
CA ILE A 204 16.46 -3.81 -13.41
C ILE A 204 15.62 -3.04 -14.43
N PHE A 205 15.34 -3.62 -15.59
CA PHE A 205 14.61 -2.95 -16.66
C PHE A 205 13.19 -2.59 -16.21
N THR A 206 12.46 -3.52 -15.60
CA THR A 206 11.12 -3.25 -15.05
C THR A 206 11.17 -2.18 -13.96
N GLY A 207 12.18 -2.24 -13.08
CA GLY A 207 12.37 -1.24 -12.05
C GLY A 207 12.62 0.17 -12.59
N LEU A 208 13.46 0.29 -13.62
CA LEU A 208 13.72 1.56 -14.33
C LEU A 208 12.45 2.10 -14.99
N VAL A 209 11.66 1.25 -15.64
CA VAL A 209 10.39 1.65 -16.25
C VAL A 209 9.40 2.14 -15.19
N LEU A 210 9.26 1.44 -14.06
CA LEU A 210 8.33 1.83 -12.99
C LEU A 210 8.76 3.12 -12.27
N ILE A 211 10.06 3.34 -12.07
CA ILE A 211 10.54 4.54 -11.39
C ILE A 211 10.62 5.77 -12.31
N SER A 212 10.62 5.58 -13.63
CA SER A 212 10.78 6.65 -14.62
C SER A 212 9.78 7.81 -14.49
N LEU A 213 8.57 7.55 -13.96
CA LEU A 213 7.54 8.56 -13.72
C LEU A 213 7.65 9.21 -12.32
N GLY A 214 8.66 8.88 -11.53
CA GLY A 214 8.87 9.40 -10.16
C GLY A 214 8.12 8.64 -9.06
N HIS A 215 7.37 7.58 -9.39
CA HIS A 215 6.58 6.81 -8.43
C HIS A 215 7.38 5.70 -7.75
N ARG A 216 8.13 6.05 -6.70
CA ARG A 216 8.93 5.09 -5.89
C ARG A 216 8.14 3.92 -5.30
N SER A 217 6.88 4.14 -4.95
CA SER A 217 6.02 3.10 -4.37
C SER A 217 5.85 1.93 -5.34
N GLN A 218 5.88 2.18 -6.64
CA GLN A 218 5.72 1.13 -7.65
C GLN A 218 6.90 0.16 -7.68
N LEU A 219 8.13 0.68 -7.57
CA LEU A 219 9.33 -0.13 -7.48
C LEU A 219 9.32 -1.00 -6.21
N VAL A 220 8.93 -0.41 -5.08
CA VAL A 220 8.82 -1.14 -3.80
C VAL A 220 7.77 -2.24 -3.90
N THR A 221 6.59 -1.95 -4.45
CA THR A 221 5.54 -2.94 -4.69
C THR A 221 6.05 -4.08 -5.58
N PHE A 222 6.71 -3.77 -6.70
CA PHE A 222 7.27 -4.80 -7.58
C PHE A 222 8.35 -5.66 -6.91
N GLY A 223 9.22 -5.04 -6.10
CA GLY A 223 10.21 -5.74 -5.31
C GLY A 223 9.58 -6.72 -4.32
N ILE A 224 8.53 -6.28 -3.61
CA ILE A 224 7.77 -7.13 -2.69
C ILE A 224 7.08 -8.28 -3.43
N ILE A 225 6.39 -8.01 -4.54
CA ILE A 225 5.77 -9.07 -5.38
C ILE A 225 6.83 -10.09 -5.81
N SER A 226 8.00 -9.63 -6.25
CA SER A 226 9.11 -10.50 -6.65
C SER A 226 9.62 -11.37 -5.49
N LEU A 227 9.65 -10.85 -4.26
CA LEU A 227 9.98 -11.63 -3.05
C LEU A 227 8.93 -12.72 -2.77
N PHE A 228 7.64 -12.41 -2.89
CA PHE A 228 6.56 -13.39 -2.74
C PHE A 228 6.69 -14.52 -3.78
N VAL A 229 6.94 -14.17 -5.04
CA VAL A 229 7.14 -15.12 -6.14
C VAL A 229 8.35 -16.00 -5.88
N TYR A 230 9.47 -15.39 -5.46
CA TYR A 230 10.67 -16.14 -5.11
C TYR A 230 10.39 -17.14 -3.98
N HIS A 231 9.71 -16.70 -2.91
CA HIS A 231 9.39 -17.55 -1.76
C HIS A 231 8.50 -18.74 -2.16
N TYR A 232 7.43 -18.52 -2.93
CA TYR A 232 6.44 -19.55 -3.23
C TYR A 232 6.75 -20.41 -4.46
N ARG A 233 7.47 -19.90 -5.46
CA ARG A 233 7.72 -20.61 -6.73
C ARG A 233 9.15 -21.06 -6.97
N VAL A 234 10.13 -20.46 -6.28
CA VAL A 234 11.56 -20.73 -6.54
C VAL A 234 12.21 -21.39 -5.33
N LYS A 235 12.26 -20.69 -4.20
CA LYS A 235 12.89 -21.19 -2.97
C LYS A 235 12.30 -20.50 -1.74
N LYS A 236 11.82 -21.32 -0.79
CA LYS A 236 11.33 -20.84 0.51
C LYS A 236 12.42 -20.00 1.21
N ILE A 237 12.09 -18.75 1.50
CA ILE A 237 12.87 -17.87 2.38
C ILE A 237 12.66 -18.35 3.82
N LYS A 238 13.77 -18.53 4.57
CA LYS A 238 13.76 -19.07 5.95
C LYS A 238 13.69 -18.01 7.06
N SER A 239 14.01 -16.75 6.77
CA SER A 239 13.87 -15.64 7.73
C SER A 239 13.83 -14.30 6.99
N PHE A 240 13.00 -13.37 7.46
CA PHE A 240 13.02 -11.97 7.03
C PHE A 240 14.24 -11.22 7.56
N PHE A 241 14.71 -11.59 8.76
CA PHE A 241 15.79 -10.89 9.47
C PHE A 241 17.18 -11.42 9.10
N SER A 242 17.36 -11.92 7.87
CA SER A 242 18.72 -12.23 7.43
C SER A 242 19.50 -10.93 7.24
N PRO A 243 20.80 -10.84 7.63
CA PRO A 243 21.59 -9.62 7.50
C PRO A 243 21.58 -9.03 6.07
N ARG A 244 21.49 -9.90 5.05
CA ARG A 244 21.41 -9.50 3.63
C ARG A 244 20.09 -8.79 3.30
N ILE A 245 18.97 -9.27 3.83
CA ILE A 245 17.66 -8.63 3.62
C ILE A 245 17.58 -7.33 4.40
N ILE A 246 18.09 -7.30 5.63
CA ILE A 246 18.15 -6.07 6.43
C ILE A 246 19.00 -5.01 5.71
N LEU A 247 20.19 -5.38 5.22
CA LEU A 247 21.04 -4.47 4.43
C LEU A 247 20.30 -3.94 3.19
N LEU A 248 19.58 -4.80 2.46
CA LEU A 248 18.82 -4.39 1.28
C LEU A 248 17.67 -3.44 1.63
N ILE A 249 16.94 -3.70 2.71
CA ILE A 249 15.89 -2.81 3.24
C ILE A 249 16.49 -1.48 3.67
N SER A 250 17.64 -1.48 4.36
CA SER A 250 18.32 -0.25 4.78
C SER A 250 18.80 0.58 3.59
N ILE A 251 19.37 -0.04 2.56
CA ILE A 251 19.77 0.66 1.32
C ILE A 251 18.54 1.27 0.62
N LEU A 252 17.43 0.54 0.53
CA LEU A 252 16.18 1.07 -0.03
C LEU A 252 15.64 2.23 0.81
N ALA A 253 15.63 2.10 2.13
CA ALA A 253 15.18 3.16 3.04
C ALA A 253 16.03 4.42 2.90
N LEU A 254 17.37 4.29 2.86
CA LEU A 254 18.30 5.40 2.64
C LEU A 254 18.13 6.03 1.26
N GLY A 255 17.94 5.22 0.21
CA GLY A 255 17.64 5.74 -1.13
C GLY A 255 16.33 6.53 -1.17
N LEU A 256 15.30 6.05 -0.45
CA LEU A 256 14.00 6.72 -0.36
C LEU A 256 14.06 8.03 0.42
N THR A 257 14.87 8.12 1.48
CA THR A 257 15.06 9.36 2.24
C THR A 257 15.90 10.36 1.47
N PHE A 258 16.99 9.91 0.84
CA PHE A 258 17.84 10.75 -0.02
C PHE A 258 17.04 11.40 -1.16
N PHE A 259 16.19 10.64 -1.86
CA PHE A 259 15.34 11.17 -2.93
C PHE A 259 14.32 12.20 -2.43
N VAL A 260 13.80 12.03 -1.21
CA VAL A 260 12.87 13.01 -0.62
C VAL A 260 13.60 14.32 -0.35
N SER A 261 14.80 14.26 0.23
CA SER A 261 15.61 15.45 0.48
C SER A 261 15.95 16.21 -0.81
N ILE A 262 16.23 15.51 -1.91
CA ILE A 262 16.45 16.16 -3.21
C ILE A 262 15.18 16.88 -3.69
N ARG A 263 14.02 16.21 -3.62
CA ARG A 263 12.76 16.78 -4.11
C ARG A 263 12.30 17.99 -3.29
N THR A 264 12.46 17.97 -1.97
CA THR A 264 12.07 19.09 -1.11
C THR A 264 13.00 20.29 -1.29
N ASN A 265 14.30 20.06 -1.52
CA ASN A 265 15.27 21.12 -1.75
C ASN A 265 15.14 21.79 -3.15
N ILE A 266 14.52 21.13 -4.14
CA ILE A 266 14.26 21.71 -5.47
C ILE A 266 13.00 22.60 -5.47
N ASN A 267 12.04 22.35 -4.57
CA ASN A 267 10.76 23.08 -4.52
C ASN A 267 10.85 24.43 -3.78
N ASN A 268 11.89 24.64 -2.99
CA ASN A 268 12.13 25.91 -2.32
C ASN A 268 13.29 26.58 -3.06
N ASP A 269 13.02 27.63 -3.83
CA ASP A 269 14.04 28.48 -4.47
C ASP A 269 15.01 29.13 -3.46
N GLU A 270 14.79 28.94 -2.17
CA GLU A 270 15.74 29.22 -1.09
C GLU A 270 16.56 27.97 -0.79
N ILE A 271 17.75 27.92 -1.41
CA ILE A 271 18.87 27.08 -0.99
C ILE A 271 19.34 27.57 0.40
N ALA A 272 18.55 27.33 1.43
CA ALA A 272 19.01 27.39 2.81
C ALA A 272 19.66 26.03 3.13
N PHE A 273 20.84 25.79 2.54
CA PHE A 273 21.77 24.74 2.98
C PHE A 273 22.41 25.06 4.36
N TYR A 274 21.90 26.08 5.06
CA TYR A 274 22.43 26.67 6.28
C TYR A 274 21.45 26.57 7.46
N ASP A 275 20.62 25.53 7.52
CA ASP A 275 19.95 25.20 8.77
C ASP A 275 20.77 24.12 9.48
N ASP A 276 21.39 24.50 10.61
CA ASP A 276 22.39 23.75 11.41
C ASP A 276 21.89 22.40 11.96
N ASN A 277 20.61 22.07 11.71
CA ASN A 277 20.07 20.76 12.02
C ASN A 277 20.67 19.74 11.05
N SER A 278 21.54 18.88 11.58
CA SER A 278 22.21 17.83 10.81
C SER A 278 21.23 17.14 9.86
N ILE A 279 21.62 16.95 8.59
CA ILE A 279 20.81 16.25 7.57
C ILE A 279 20.24 14.92 8.09
N ALA A 280 20.98 14.27 9.01
CA ALA A 280 20.55 13.09 9.74
C ALA A 280 19.26 13.33 10.54
N GLU A 281 19.14 14.41 11.31
CA GLU A 281 17.96 14.73 12.11
C GLU A 281 16.72 14.92 11.22
N LYS A 282 16.84 15.67 10.12
CA LYS A 282 15.74 15.86 9.16
C LYS A 282 15.29 14.53 8.55
N ILE A 283 16.24 13.67 8.16
CA ILE A 283 15.96 12.32 7.66
C ILE A 283 15.25 11.47 8.72
N THR A 284 15.69 11.53 9.97
CA THR A 284 15.10 10.76 11.07
C THR A 284 13.67 11.22 11.35
N LYS A 285 13.42 12.54 11.41
CA LYS A 285 12.09 13.12 11.58
C LYS A 285 11.12 12.67 10.48
N ASP A 286 11.52 12.83 9.22
CA ASP A 286 10.73 12.41 8.05
C ASP A 286 10.45 10.90 8.02
N PHE A 287 11.43 10.09 8.43
CA PHE A 287 11.29 8.64 8.45
C PHE A 287 10.24 8.18 9.47
N PHE A 288 10.34 8.64 10.72
CA PHE A 288 9.40 8.25 11.78
C PHE A 288 7.99 8.80 11.55
N LEU A 289 7.88 10.04 11.03
CA LEU A 289 6.58 10.62 10.68
C LEU A 289 5.84 9.77 9.63
N ARG A 290 6.56 9.33 8.59
CA ARG A 290 5.94 8.52 7.53
C ARG A 290 5.54 7.11 7.96
N LEU A 291 6.13 6.59 9.03
CA LEU A 291 5.84 5.27 9.56
C LEU A 291 4.79 5.29 10.67
N THR A 292 4.52 6.44 11.28
CA THR A 292 3.45 6.58 12.26
C THR A 292 2.19 7.17 11.64
N ASN A 293 1.05 7.03 12.30
CA ASN A 293 -0.19 7.71 11.95
C ASN A 293 -0.59 8.79 12.95
N LEU A 294 0.29 9.17 13.89
CA LEU A 294 -0.03 10.13 14.95
C LEU A 294 -0.42 11.51 14.39
N GLU A 295 0.26 12.04 13.36
CA GLU A 295 -0.11 13.35 12.79
C GLU A 295 -1.51 13.35 12.17
N ARG A 296 -2.01 12.19 11.78
CA ARG A 296 -3.34 12.01 11.20
C ARG A 296 -4.40 11.72 12.25
N SER A 297 -4.07 10.84 13.19
CA SER A 297 -4.97 10.35 14.24
C SER A 297 -5.40 11.47 15.18
N ILE A 298 -4.46 12.28 15.68
CA ILE A 298 -4.74 13.35 16.66
C ILE A 298 -5.77 14.37 16.15
N PRO A 299 -5.58 15.03 14.98
CA PRO A 299 -6.56 15.98 14.47
C PRO A 299 -7.88 15.30 14.11
N THR A 300 -7.86 14.04 13.65
CA THR A 300 -9.10 13.28 13.40
C THR A 300 -9.92 13.15 14.68
N PHE A 301 -9.31 12.68 15.77
CA PHE A 301 -10.02 12.51 17.04
C PHE A 301 -10.49 13.84 17.59
N GLY A 302 -9.65 14.88 17.56
CA GLY A 302 -10.03 16.21 18.06
C GLY A 302 -11.13 16.88 17.23
N TYR A 303 -11.22 16.60 15.93
CA TYR A 303 -12.29 17.14 15.10
C TYR A 303 -13.64 16.49 15.43
N PHE A 304 -13.68 15.16 15.50
CA PHE A 304 -14.94 14.43 15.75
C PHE A 304 -15.34 14.34 17.22
N THR A 305 -14.57 14.91 18.15
CA THR A 305 -15.08 15.18 19.51
C THR A 305 -16.08 16.34 19.52
N GLU A 306 -15.95 17.28 18.59
CA GLU A 306 -16.78 18.48 18.50
C GLU A 306 -17.77 18.44 17.32
N ASN A 307 -17.51 17.59 16.33
CA ASN A 307 -18.26 17.51 15.08
C ASN A 307 -18.86 16.12 14.86
N ASN A 308 -19.98 16.08 14.14
CA ASN A 308 -20.62 14.82 13.77
C ASN A 308 -19.78 14.02 12.77
N VAL A 309 -19.81 12.70 12.89
CA VAL A 309 -19.24 11.80 11.87
C VAL A 309 -19.94 11.91 10.53
N TRP A 310 -19.24 11.54 9.47
CA TRP A 310 -19.71 11.68 8.09
C TRP A 310 -20.80 10.69 7.68
N MET A 311 -21.07 9.64 8.47
CA MET A 311 -22.14 8.66 8.23
C MET A 311 -22.12 8.08 6.80
N GLY A 312 -20.95 7.81 6.24
CA GLY A 312 -20.79 7.24 4.90
C GLY A 312 -20.79 8.25 3.75
N LYS A 313 -21.06 9.55 4.00
CA LYS A 313 -21.10 10.57 2.93
C LYS A 313 -19.79 10.68 2.15
N SER A 314 -18.66 10.35 2.76
CA SER A 314 -17.36 10.34 2.08
C SER A 314 -17.28 9.31 0.94
N TYR A 315 -18.11 8.25 0.97
CA TYR A 315 -18.14 7.21 -0.06
C TYR A 315 -18.95 7.61 -1.30
N LEU A 316 -19.75 8.68 -1.24
CA LEU A 316 -20.49 9.18 -2.40
C LEU A 316 -19.54 9.62 -3.53
N GLY A 317 -18.31 10.03 -3.20
CA GLY A 317 -17.27 10.36 -4.18
C GLY A 317 -16.88 9.20 -5.10
N ILE A 318 -17.11 7.94 -4.70
CA ILE A 318 -16.84 6.77 -5.54
C ILE A 318 -17.67 6.80 -6.83
N LEU A 319 -18.94 7.21 -6.74
CA LEU A 319 -19.84 7.30 -7.88
C LEU A 319 -19.33 8.30 -8.93
N ASN A 320 -18.64 9.36 -8.47
CA ASN A 320 -18.07 10.42 -9.30
C ASN A 320 -16.61 10.15 -9.70
N GLY A 321 -16.03 9.02 -9.26
CA GLY A 321 -14.62 8.68 -9.44
C GLY A 321 -14.24 8.31 -10.88
N PHE A 322 -15.21 7.94 -11.73
CA PHE A 322 -14.98 7.60 -13.13
C PHE A 322 -14.79 8.81 -14.04
N GLU A 323 -15.29 9.98 -13.62
CA GLU A 323 -15.07 11.21 -14.36
C GLU A 323 -13.69 11.79 -14.04
N SER A 324 -13.04 12.46 -14.99
CA SER A 324 -11.75 13.13 -14.71
C SER A 324 -11.97 14.37 -13.85
N SER A 325 -11.21 14.52 -12.77
CA SER A 325 -11.17 15.76 -11.96
C SER A 325 -10.73 16.99 -12.75
N ALA A 326 -10.06 16.80 -13.89
CA ALA A 326 -9.71 17.90 -14.80
C ALA A 326 -10.94 18.51 -15.51
N LYS A 327 -12.06 17.79 -15.60
CA LYS A 327 -13.27 18.24 -16.32
C LYS A 327 -14.29 18.91 -15.42
N ASN A 328 -14.29 18.57 -14.14
CA ASN A 328 -15.27 19.06 -13.17
C ASN A 328 -14.59 19.21 -11.82
N LEU A 329 -14.19 20.44 -11.51
CA LEU A 329 -13.55 20.79 -10.23
C LEU A 329 -14.57 20.90 -9.09
N ASP A 330 -15.85 21.07 -9.41
CA ASP A 330 -16.92 21.22 -8.41
C ASP A 330 -17.36 19.91 -7.79
N LYS A 331 -16.93 18.78 -8.35
CA LYS A 331 -17.24 17.46 -7.82
C LYS A 331 -16.41 17.15 -6.57
N PRO A 332 -16.91 16.27 -5.69
CA PRO A 332 -16.14 15.85 -4.53
C PRO A 332 -14.90 15.04 -4.93
N PRO A 333 -13.75 15.27 -4.26
CA PRO A 333 -12.55 14.48 -4.47
C PRO A 333 -12.78 13.01 -4.12
N LEU A 334 -12.20 12.12 -4.93
CA LEU A 334 -12.16 10.68 -4.63
C LEU A 334 -11.18 10.35 -3.50
N ASP A 335 -10.05 11.07 -3.47
CA ASP A 335 -9.08 10.98 -2.39
C ASP A 335 -9.57 11.80 -1.20
N THR A 336 -10.20 11.14 -0.24
CA THR A 336 -10.73 11.77 0.97
C THR A 336 -9.64 12.13 1.99
N GLY A 337 -8.37 11.79 1.70
CA GLY A 337 -7.22 12.29 2.45
C GLY A 337 -7.06 13.80 2.42
N VAL A 338 -7.66 14.48 1.44
CA VAL A 338 -7.68 15.95 1.35
C VAL A 338 -8.56 16.57 2.44
N TYR A 339 -9.63 15.88 2.83
CA TYR A 339 -10.48 16.25 3.95
C TYR A 339 -9.72 16.11 5.27
N LEU A 340 -9.00 15.01 5.43
CA LEU A 340 -8.16 14.77 6.60
C LEU A 340 -7.08 15.85 6.76
N LYS A 341 -6.45 16.26 5.65
CA LYS A 341 -5.47 17.35 5.68
C LYS A 341 -6.12 18.68 6.07
N SER A 342 -7.27 19.02 5.48
CA SER A 342 -8.00 20.25 5.80
C SER A 342 -8.44 20.29 7.27
N ILE A 343 -8.89 19.14 7.82
CA ILE A 343 -9.15 18.99 9.25
C ILE A 343 -7.89 19.31 10.06
N ALA A 344 -6.73 18.76 9.69
CA ALA A 344 -5.47 18.98 10.39
C ALA A 344 -5.00 20.44 10.31
N ASP A 345 -5.31 21.15 9.23
CA ASP A 345 -5.04 22.59 9.06
C ASP A 345 -6.00 23.46 9.90
N GLY A 346 -7.11 22.87 10.35
CA GLY A 346 -8.07 23.49 11.27
C GLY A 346 -9.40 23.86 10.63
N ASP A 347 -9.62 23.49 9.37
CA ASP A 347 -10.83 23.79 8.63
C ASP A 347 -12.03 22.94 9.09
N PHE A 348 -13.22 23.45 8.83
CA PHE A 348 -14.46 22.70 8.97
C PHE A 348 -14.70 21.85 7.71
N VAL A 349 -14.92 20.55 7.89
CA VAL A 349 -15.08 19.59 6.79
C VAL A 349 -16.29 18.69 6.98
N ASN A 350 -17.21 18.73 6.01
CA ASN A 350 -18.42 17.93 5.99
C ASN A 350 -18.70 17.40 4.57
N PRO A 351 -18.16 16.23 4.20
CA PRO A 351 -18.31 15.64 2.88
C PRO A 351 -19.79 15.42 2.50
N PRO A 352 -20.13 15.46 1.20
CA PRO A 352 -19.24 15.78 0.08
C PRO A 352 -18.98 17.30 -0.04
N MET A 353 -17.73 17.70 -0.19
CA MET A 353 -17.34 19.09 -0.48
C MET A 353 -16.58 19.13 -1.81
N SER A 354 -16.68 20.23 -2.54
CA SER A 354 -15.94 20.42 -3.80
C SER A 354 -14.43 20.37 -3.59
N ARG A 355 -13.69 19.96 -4.62
CA ARG A 355 -12.21 19.98 -4.62
C ARG A 355 -11.65 21.38 -4.38
N ASN A 356 -12.38 22.43 -4.76
CA ASN A 356 -11.93 23.83 -4.70
C ASN A 356 -11.91 24.42 -3.28
N VAL A 357 -12.61 23.80 -2.33
CA VAL A 357 -12.79 24.34 -0.96
C VAL A 357 -12.03 23.53 0.09
N VAL A 358 -11.14 22.63 -0.33
CA VAL A 358 -10.36 21.74 0.53
C VAL A 358 -8.90 21.76 0.12
N SER A 359 -8.02 21.33 1.03
CA SER A 359 -6.57 21.32 0.81
C SER A 359 -6.18 20.66 -0.52
N ASN A 360 -5.24 21.28 -1.23
CA ASN A 360 -4.69 20.74 -2.48
C ASN A 360 -3.85 19.48 -2.26
N THR A 361 -3.40 19.23 -1.02
CA THR A 361 -2.65 18.04 -0.65
C THR A 361 -3.52 17.02 0.08
N SER A 362 -3.12 15.76 0.09
CA SER A 362 -3.85 14.68 0.78
C SER A 362 -2.98 13.93 1.76
N TRP A 363 -3.60 13.46 2.85
CA TRP A 363 -2.97 12.57 3.81
C TRP A 363 -3.61 11.18 3.76
N PRO A 364 -2.80 10.10 3.82
CA PRO A 364 -3.34 8.75 3.75
C PRO A 364 -4.18 8.43 4.99
N GLU A 365 -5.48 8.21 4.82
CA GLU A 365 -6.41 8.01 5.95
C GLU A 365 -6.22 6.65 6.64
N GLY A 366 -5.76 5.64 5.90
CA GLY A 366 -5.68 4.26 6.39
C GLY A 366 -7.01 3.76 6.96
N HIS A 367 -6.96 3.17 8.15
CA HIS A 367 -8.15 2.65 8.84
C HIS A 367 -8.97 3.73 9.57
N LEU A 368 -8.47 4.97 9.69
CA LEU A 368 -9.22 6.08 10.31
C LEU A 368 -10.47 6.45 9.53
N SER A 369 -10.56 6.10 8.24
CA SER A 369 -11.77 6.23 7.43
C SER A 369 -13.02 5.61 8.08
N GLY A 370 -12.87 4.49 8.80
CA GLY A 370 -13.94 3.90 9.60
C GLY A 370 -14.38 4.81 10.74
N PHE A 371 -13.42 5.42 11.45
CA PHE A 371 -13.69 6.37 12.53
C PHE A 371 -14.39 7.64 12.04
N MET A 372 -13.91 8.24 10.95
CA MET A 372 -14.49 9.47 10.40
C MET A 372 -15.96 9.29 9.95
N ASN A 373 -16.35 8.06 9.61
CA ASN A 373 -17.71 7.76 9.16
C ASN A 373 -18.62 7.25 10.28
N PHE A 374 -18.10 6.44 11.22
CA PHE A 374 -18.94 5.76 12.23
C PHE A 374 -18.26 5.63 13.61
N HIS A 375 -17.33 6.53 13.96
CA HIS A 375 -16.56 6.52 15.23
C HIS A 375 -15.86 5.17 15.51
N ILE A 376 -15.65 4.83 16.79
CA ILE A 376 -14.99 3.60 17.22
C ILE A 376 -15.64 2.33 16.64
N PRO A 377 -16.99 2.19 16.56
CA PRO A 377 -17.61 1.06 15.87
C PRO A 377 -17.15 0.93 14.42
N GLY A 378 -17.08 2.05 13.69
CA GLY A 378 -16.55 2.08 12.33
C GLY A 378 -15.08 1.70 12.23
N LEU A 379 -14.24 2.22 13.14
CA LEU A 379 -12.82 1.89 13.21
C LEU A 379 -12.61 0.38 13.37
N ILE A 380 -13.34 -0.25 14.30
CA ILE A 380 -13.29 -1.69 14.56
C ILE A 380 -13.78 -2.46 13.32
N PHE A 381 -14.95 -2.12 12.79
CA PHE A 381 -15.57 -2.83 11.68
C PHE A 381 -14.72 -2.78 10.42
N PHE A 382 -14.23 -1.61 10.02
CA PHE A 382 -13.41 -1.43 8.82
C PHE A 382 -12.05 -2.12 8.96
N SER A 383 -11.42 -2.01 10.12
CA SER A 383 -10.15 -2.70 10.41
C SER A 383 -10.34 -4.22 10.39
N PHE A 384 -11.40 -4.72 11.01
CA PHE A 384 -11.76 -6.14 10.98
C PHE A 384 -11.99 -6.64 9.56
N LEU A 385 -12.78 -5.93 8.75
CA LEU A 385 -13.07 -6.30 7.37
C LEU A 385 -11.82 -6.28 6.49
N SER A 386 -10.92 -5.31 6.72
CA SER A 386 -9.61 -5.23 6.05
C SER A 386 -8.78 -6.48 6.34
N GLY A 387 -8.71 -6.90 7.62
CA GLY A 387 -8.03 -8.13 8.03
C GLY A 387 -8.70 -9.38 7.44
N LEU A 388 -10.03 -9.43 7.46
CA LEU A 388 -10.81 -10.51 6.87
C LEU A 388 -10.45 -10.73 5.39
N LEU A 389 -10.41 -9.66 4.59
CA LEU A 389 -10.01 -9.72 3.18
C LEU A 389 -8.60 -10.25 3.00
N LEU A 390 -7.63 -9.77 3.81
CA LEU A 390 -6.26 -10.27 3.76
C LEU A 390 -6.18 -11.78 4.06
N GLY A 391 -6.90 -12.24 5.08
CA GLY A 391 -7.01 -13.66 5.43
C GLY A 391 -7.64 -14.50 4.31
N ILE A 392 -8.68 -13.98 3.65
CA ILE A 392 -9.34 -14.60 2.50
C ILE A 392 -8.36 -14.75 1.33
N PHE A 393 -7.60 -13.70 0.98
CA PHE A 393 -6.61 -13.77 -0.10
C PHE A 393 -5.48 -14.76 0.20
N PHE A 394 -5.04 -14.84 1.46
CA PHE A 394 -4.08 -15.85 1.86
C PHE A 394 -4.65 -17.27 1.77
N LYS A 395 -5.92 -17.46 2.14
CA LYS A 395 -6.59 -18.77 2.00
C LYS A 395 -6.68 -19.19 0.53
N LEU A 396 -7.04 -18.26 -0.36
CA LEU A 396 -7.04 -18.46 -1.81
C LEU A 396 -5.66 -18.88 -2.33
N LEU A 397 -4.59 -18.23 -1.85
CA LEU A 397 -3.22 -18.60 -2.19
C LEU A 397 -2.87 -20.04 -1.81
N VAL A 398 -3.21 -20.46 -0.59
CA VAL A 398 -2.92 -21.82 -0.11
C VAL A 398 -3.76 -22.87 -0.85
N VAL A 399 -5.06 -22.61 -1.04
CA VAL A 399 -5.98 -23.57 -1.70
C VAL A 399 -5.63 -23.73 -3.19
N SER A 400 -5.21 -22.66 -3.86
CA SER A 400 -4.77 -22.69 -5.26
C SER A 400 -3.36 -23.24 -5.47
N GLN A 401 -2.76 -23.84 -4.44
CA GLN A 401 -1.40 -24.40 -4.50
C GLN A 401 -0.37 -23.38 -5.00
N TYR A 402 -0.50 -22.13 -4.60
CA TYR A 402 0.41 -21.04 -4.97
C TYR A 402 0.46 -20.79 -6.49
N SER A 403 -0.71 -20.77 -7.14
CA SER A 403 -0.85 -20.34 -8.55
C SER A 403 -0.34 -18.91 -8.76
N TYR A 404 0.09 -18.56 -9.98
CA TYR A 404 0.55 -17.19 -10.28
C TYR A 404 -0.54 -16.14 -10.00
N GLY A 405 -1.79 -16.44 -10.37
CA GLY A 405 -2.91 -15.52 -10.13
C GLY A 405 -3.10 -15.24 -8.63
N ALA A 406 -3.03 -16.26 -7.79
CA ALA A 406 -3.22 -16.09 -6.35
C ALA A 406 -2.01 -15.44 -5.65
N ILE A 407 -0.78 -15.72 -6.10
CA ILE A 407 0.42 -15.01 -5.61
C ILE A 407 0.31 -13.52 -5.92
N PHE A 408 -0.08 -13.16 -7.14
CA PHE A 408 -0.26 -11.76 -7.53
C PHE A 408 -1.34 -11.08 -6.68
N LEU A 409 -2.52 -11.71 -6.57
CA LEU A 409 -3.63 -11.19 -5.78
C LEU A 409 -3.21 -10.98 -4.31
N PHE A 410 -2.59 -11.98 -3.68
CA PHE A 410 -2.17 -11.86 -2.29
C PHE A 410 -1.08 -10.80 -2.10
N SER A 411 -0.06 -10.77 -2.96
CA SER A 411 1.04 -9.82 -2.86
C SER A 411 0.58 -8.36 -3.05
N ILE A 412 -0.33 -8.09 -3.99
CA ILE A 412 -0.82 -6.72 -4.23
C ILE A 412 -1.71 -6.18 -3.11
N PHE A 413 -2.39 -7.06 -2.37
CA PHE A 413 -3.21 -6.68 -1.21
C PHE A 413 -2.46 -6.73 0.12
N SER A 414 -1.23 -7.27 0.16
CA SER A 414 -0.45 -7.44 1.40
C SER A 414 0.82 -6.59 1.47
N TYR A 415 1.24 -5.93 0.37
CA TYR A 415 2.55 -5.24 0.29
C TYR A 415 2.73 -4.08 1.28
N MET A 416 1.64 -3.56 1.87
CA MET A 416 1.66 -2.53 2.93
C MET A 416 0.78 -2.92 4.13
N GLY A 417 0.60 -4.23 4.37
CA GLY A 417 -0.28 -4.74 5.42
C GLY A 417 -1.67 -5.04 4.86
N ALA A 418 -2.70 -4.93 5.69
CA ALA A 418 -4.07 -5.13 5.24
C ALA A 418 -4.56 -4.00 4.31
N PRO A 419 -5.44 -4.31 3.35
CA PRO A 419 -5.99 -3.30 2.45
C PRO A 419 -6.78 -2.23 3.22
N ASN A 420 -6.64 -0.96 2.85
CA ASN A 420 -7.46 0.10 3.42
C ASN A 420 -8.83 0.15 2.74
N LEU A 421 -9.87 0.36 3.54
CA LEU A 421 -11.26 0.41 3.05
C LEU A 421 -11.81 1.84 2.96
N SER A 422 -10.93 2.84 2.88
CA SER A 422 -11.35 4.21 2.58
C SER A 422 -11.89 4.31 1.14
N PRO A 423 -12.61 5.39 0.76
CA PRO A 423 -13.15 5.55 -0.58
C PRO A 423 -12.12 5.30 -1.70
N PHE A 424 -10.92 5.89 -1.56
CA PHE A 424 -9.81 5.64 -2.49
C PHE A 424 -9.33 4.19 -2.45
N GLY A 425 -9.23 3.60 -1.26
CA GLY A 425 -8.88 2.19 -1.06
C GLY A 425 -9.86 1.23 -1.75
N VAL A 426 -11.16 1.49 -1.64
CA VAL A 426 -12.22 0.71 -2.32
C VAL A 426 -12.10 0.82 -3.83
N VAL A 427 -11.94 2.02 -4.39
CA VAL A 427 -11.73 2.17 -5.85
C VAL A 427 -10.47 1.43 -6.29
N ARG A 428 -9.41 1.49 -5.49
CA ARG A 428 -8.17 0.76 -5.78
C ARG A 428 -8.37 -0.76 -5.77
N ILE A 429 -9.11 -1.30 -4.79
CA ILE A 429 -9.48 -2.73 -4.74
C ILE A 429 -10.28 -3.11 -5.99
N LEU A 430 -11.32 -2.33 -6.34
CA LEU A 430 -12.13 -2.57 -7.53
C LEU A 430 -11.31 -2.52 -8.82
N THR A 431 -10.37 -1.58 -8.91
CA THR A 431 -9.45 -1.45 -10.05
C THR A 431 -8.57 -2.71 -10.17
N PHE A 432 -8.00 -3.19 -9.05
CA PHE A 432 -7.21 -4.42 -9.07
C PHE A 432 -8.03 -5.66 -9.42
N ILE A 433 -9.28 -5.77 -8.93
CA ILE A 433 -10.19 -6.85 -9.32
C ILE A 433 -10.50 -6.78 -10.82
N GLY A 434 -10.79 -5.60 -11.37
CA GLY A 434 -11.04 -5.42 -12.80
C GLY A 434 -9.83 -5.82 -13.65
N ILE A 435 -8.62 -5.42 -13.25
CA ILE A 435 -7.37 -5.81 -13.92
C ILE A 435 -7.11 -7.32 -13.80
N PHE A 436 -7.39 -7.91 -12.64
CA PHE A 436 -7.26 -9.36 -12.45
C PHE A 436 -8.23 -10.13 -13.34
N LEU A 437 -9.48 -9.66 -13.46
CA LEU A 437 -10.47 -10.23 -14.39
C LEU A 437 -10.04 -10.09 -15.85
N PHE A 438 -9.41 -8.97 -16.22
CA PHE A 438 -8.80 -8.80 -17.54
C PHE A 438 -7.71 -9.85 -17.80
N PHE A 439 -6.79 -10.08 -16.85
CA PHE A 439 -5.78 -11.13 -16.98
C PHE A 439 -6.38 -12.51 -17.10
N TRP A 440 -7.40 -12.80 -16.30
CA TRP A 440 -8.13 -14.05 -16.37
C TRP A 440 -8.75 -14.28 -17.76
N LEU A 441 -9.49 -13.29 -18.28
CA LEU A 441 -10.07 -13.35 -19.63
C LEU A 441 -8.98 -13.54 -20.69
N PHE A 442 -7.90 -12.76 -20.61
CA PHE A 442 -6.79 -12.85 -21.55
C PHE A 442 -6.14 -14.25 -21.53
N SER A 443 -5.89 -14.82 -20.34
CA SER A 443 -5.39 -16.19 -20.20
C SER A 443 -6.36 -17.22 -20.76
N PHE A 444 -7.66 -17.06 -20.53
CA PHE A 444 -8.69 -17.95 -21.06
C PHE A 444 -8.67 -17.96 -22.60
N PHE A 445 -8.69 -16.80 -23.24
CA PHE A 445 -8.61 -16.69 -24.70
C PHE A 445 -7.28 -17.21 -25.26
N PHE A 446 -6.16 -16.92 -24.59
CA PHE A 446 -4.85 -17.42 -24.99
C PHE A 446 -4.79 -18.96 -25.00
N ASN A 447 -5.35 -19.61 -23.98
CA ASN A 447 -5.45 -21.06 -23.93
C ASN A 447 -6.35 -21.61 -25.04
N LEU A 448 -7.45 -20.92 -25.33
CA LEU A 448 -8.37 -21.30 -26.40
C LEU A 448 -7.67 -21.27 -27.77
N ILE A 449 -6.94 -20.19 -28.07
CA ILE A 449 -6.19 -20.03 -29.32
C ILE A 449 -5.03 -21.03 -29.42
N SER A 450 -4.28 -21.23 -28.34
CA SER A 450 -3.13 -22.16 -28.33
C SER A 450 -3.52 -23.64 -28.32
N GLY A 451 -4.73 -23.96 -27.82
CA GLY A 451 -5.32 -25.29 -27.88
C GLY A 451 -5.85 -25.67 -29.27
N ILE A 452 -6.21 -24.68 -30.09
CA ILE A 452 -6.48 -24.90 -31.51
C ILE A 452 -5.14 -25.21 -32.19
N LYS A 453 -4.94 -26.48 -32.59
CA LYS A 453 -3.78 -26.95 -33.37
C LYS A 453 -3.77 -26.29 -34.77
N LEU A 454 -3.47 -25.00 -34.85
CA LEU A 454 -3.38 -24.25 -36.10
C LEU A 454 -2.02 -24.39 -36.80
N PHE A 455 -1.03 -25.01 -36.14
CA PHE A 455 0.23 -25.37 -36.77
C PHE A 455 0.48 -26.88 -36.61
N PRO A 456 0.59 -27.65 -37.71
CA PRO A 456 1.01 -29.04 -37.61
C PRO A 456 2.37 -29.10 -36.93
N LYS A 457 2.55 -30.08 -36.03
CA LYS A 457 3.85 -30.37 -35.43
C LYS A 457 4.84 -30.63 -36.56
N ILE A 458 5.71 -29.67 -36.83
CA ILE A 458 6.89 -29.91 -37.65
C ILE A 458 7.73 -30.90 -36.83
N LYS A 459 7.87 -32.11 -37.36
CA LYS A 459 8.64 -33.21 -36.77
C LYS A 459 10.11 -32.86 -36.67
#